data_AF-A0A376BUG5-F1
#
_entry.id   AF-A0A376BUG5-F1
#
_cell.length_a   1.000
_cell.length_b   1.000
_cell.length_c   1.000
_cell.angle_alpha   90.00
_cell.angle_beta   90.00
_cell.angle_gamma   90.00
#
_symmetry.space_group_name_H-M   'P 1'
#
loop_
_entity.id
_entity.type
_entity.pdbx_description
1 polymer ?
#
loop_
_entity_poly.entity_id
_entity_poly.type
_entity_poly.pdbx_seq_one_letter_code
_entity_poly.pdbx_strand_id
1 'polypeptide(L)'
;MRQDEFIIKMYLMVDDLYKKLITTPIKKGGFETQLSDSELICMELVGEFLNLNTNQNIWQYFRQHWLDWFPNITLTRDKPFLLHW
;
A
#
# COMPACT_ATOMS: atom_id res chain seq x y z
N MET A 1 0.01 20.78 -1.83
CA MET A 1 1.03 19.77 -1.46
C MET A 1 1.32 18.97 -2.72
N ARG A 2 2.58 18.65 -3.00
CA ARG A 2 2.87 17.80 -4.17
C ARG A 2 2.50 16.35 -3.87
N GLN A 3 2.17 15.56 -4.90
CA GLN A 3 1.75 14.17 -4.72
C GLN A 3 2.84 13.31 -4.07
N ASP A 4 4.10 13.52 -4.45
CA ASP A 4 5.26 12.85 -3.86
C ASP A 4 5.41 13.16 -2.37
N GLU A 5 5.27 14.43 -1.96
CA GLU A 5 5.30 14.83 -0.55
C GLU A 5 4.15 14.23 0.24
N PHE A 6 2.97 14.13 -0.37
CA PHE A 6 1.79 13.52 0.23
C PHE A 6 2.02 12.03 0.49
N ILE A 7 2.48 11.28 -0.52
CA ILE A 7 2.75 9.85 -0.42
C ILE A 7 3.84 9.57 0.63
N ILE A 8 4.91 10.36 0.64
CA ILE A 8 5.98 10.22 1.65
C ILE A 8 5.41 10.43 3.06
N LYS A 9 4.63 11.50 3.28
CA LYS A 9 4.03 11.78 4.59
C LYS A 9 3.07 10.68 5.02
N MET A 10 2.25 10.17 4.10
CA MET A 10 1.33 9.06 4.37
C MET A 10 2.09 7.79 4.74
N TYR A 11 3.13 7.45 3.99
CA TYR A 11 3.96 6.27 4.28
C TYR A 11 4.62 6.37 5.66
N LEU A 12 5.27 7.50 5.97
CA LEU A 12 5.93 7.70 7.27
C LEU A 12 4.92 7.64 8.43
N MET A 13 3.74 8.24 8.27
CA MET A 13 2.68 8.19 9.28
C MET A 13 2.18 6.76 9.50
N VAL A 14 1.91 6.02 8.41
CA VAL A 14 1.44 4.63 8.46
C VAL A 14 2.47 3.75 9.12
N ASP A 15 3.74 3.85 8.72
CA ASP A 15 4.82 3.01 9.25
C ASP A 15 5.07 3.27 10.74
N ASP A 16 5.07 4.54 11.16
CA ASP A 16 5.17 4.92 12.57
C ASP A 16 4.00 4.38 13.40
N LEU A 17 2.77 4.49 12.89
CA LEU A 17 1.57 4.00 13.59
C LEU A 17 1.54 2.47 13.63
N TYR A 18 1.87 1.81 12.51
CA TYR A 18 1.91 0.36 12.43
C TYR A 18 2.89 -0.20 13.48
N LYS A 19 4.11 0.34 13.56
CA LYS A 19 5.12 -0.07 14.56
C LYS A 19 4.68 0.16 16.01
N LYS A 20 3.87 1.19 16.27
CA LYS A 20 3.38 1.52 17.62
C LYS A 20 2.18 0.67 18.03
N LEU A 21 1.30 0.35 17.09
CA LEU A 21 0.00 -0.28 17.36
C LEU A 21 0.02 -1.80 17.16
N ILE A 22 0.86 -2.29 16.25
CA ILE A 22 0.87 -3.69 15.84
C ILE A 22 2.04 -4.42 16.49
N THR A 23 1.76 -5.12 17.59
CA THR A 23 2.75 -5.93 18.34
C THR A 23 2.89 -7.35 17.80
N THR A 24 1.90 -7.80 17.03
CA THR A 24 1.90 -9.09 16.32
C THR A 24 1.55 -8.81 14.87
N PRO A 25 2.35 -9.29 13.89
CA PRO A 25 2.08 -9.05 12.48
C PRO A 25 0.63 -9.38 12.13
N ILE A 26 0.00 -8.52 11.33
CA ILE A 26 -1.36 -8.77 10.86
C ILE A 26 -1.30 -10.07 10.06
N LYS A 27 -2.05 -11.09 10.51
CA LYS A 27 -2.11 -12.36 9.78
C LYS A 27 -2.62 -12.05 8.38
N LYS A 28 -1.78 -12.25 7.37
CA LYS A 28 -2.17 -12.18 5.96
C LYS A 28 -3.15 -13.31 5.70
N GLY A 29 -4.45 -13.03 5.84
CA GLY A 29 -5.51 -13.92 5.37
C GLY A 29 -5.53 -13.90 3.85
N GLY A 30 -4.61 -14.62 3.20
CA GLY A 30 -4.47 -14.62 1.75
C GLY A 30 -3.06 -14.95 1.25
N PHE A 31 -2.82 -14.58 -0.01
CA PHE A 31 -1.59 -14.86 -0.76
C PHE A 31 -0.36 -14.10 -0.23
N GLU A 32 0.83 -14.69 -0.41
CA GLU A 32 2.10 -14.04 -0.09
C GLU A 32 2.35 -12.83 -0.99
N THR A 33 2.06 -11.65 -0.47
CA THR A 33 2.57 -10.39 -1.02
C THR A 33 3.96 -10.09 -0.45
N GLN A 34 4.87 -9.68 -1.34
CA GLN A 34 6.20 -9.19 -0.99
C GLN A 34 6.20 -7.73 -0.49
N LEU A 35 5.02 -7.08 -0.51
CA LEU A 35 4.83 -5.80 0.15
C LEU A 35 4.68 -6.00 1.66
N SER A 36 5.28 -5.09 2.41
CA SER A 36 5.03 -4.89 3.83
C SER A 36 3.61 -4.39 4.08
N ASP A 37 3.09 -4.61 5.28
CA ASP A 37 1.77 -4.13 5.66
C ASP A 37 1.70 -2.59 5.62
N SER A 38 2.79 -1.89 5.98
CA SER A 38 2.88 -0.44 5.86
C SER A 38 2.73 0.05 4.41
N GLU A 39 3.36 -0.65 3.44
CA GLU A 39 3.22 -0.32 2.02
C GLU A 39 1.77 -0.53 1.54
N LEU A 40 1.15 -1.65 1.92
CA LEU A 40 -0.23 -1.97 1.53
C LEU A 40 -1.22 -0.95 2.09
N ILE A 41 -1.12 -0.64 3.38
CA ILE A 41 -1.98 0.35 4.04
C ILE A 41 -1.76 1.74 3.43
N CYS A 42 -0.51 2.10 3.13
CA CYS A 42 -0.21 3.36 2.46
C CYS A 42 -0.86 3.45 1.07
N MET A 43 -0.75 2.39 0.27
CA MET A 43 -1.34 2.34 -1.07
C MET A 43 -2.86 2.48 -1.02
N GLU A 44 -3.53 1.79 -0.08
CA GLU A 44 -4.96 1.88 0.13
C GLU A 44 -5.40 3.31 0.50
N LEU A 45 -4.77 3.90 1.51
CA LEU A 45 -5.14 5.25 1.98
C LEU A 45 -4.92 6.33 0.91
N VAL A 46 -3.80 6.25 0.17
CA VAL A 46 -3.53 7.16 -0.93
C VAL A 46 -4.51 6.92 -2.08
N GLY A 47 -4.82 5.66 -2.38
CA GLY A 47 -5.76 5.28 -3.43
C GLY A 47 -7.16 5.83 -3.19
N GLU A 48 -7.67 5.65 -1.96
CA GLU A 48 -8.94 6.23 -1.51
C GLU A 48 -8.93 7.76 -1.60
N PHE A 49 -7.86 8.41 -1.13
CA PHE A 49 -7.73 9.87 -1.23
C PHE A 49 -7.74 10.39 -2.69
N LEU A 50 -7.23 9.59 -3.62
CA LEU A 50 -7.22 9.88 -5.05
C LEU A 50 -8.52 9.45 -5.77
N ASN A 51 -9.53 8.94 -5.04
CA ASN A 51 -10.77 8.38 -5.58
C ASN A 51 -10.54 7.25 -6.60
N LEU A 52 -9.52 6.43 -6.36
CA LEU A 52 -9.28 5.22 -7.14
C LEU A 52 -10.26 4.13 -6.68
N ASN A 53 -11.44 4.11 -7.28
CA ASN A 53 -12.61 3.30 -6.88
C ASN A 53 -12.40 1.77 -6.79
N THR A 54 -11.23 1.24 -7.13
CA THR A 54 -10.95 -0.19 -7.04
C THR A 54 -9.49 -0.45 -6.66
N ASN A 55 -9.25 -1.53 -5.93
CA ASN A 55 -7.91 -2.04 -5.61
C ASN A 55 -7.06 -2.27 -6.87
N GLN A 56 -7.70 -2.63 -7.99
CA GLN A 56 -7.02 -2.76 -9.28
C GLN A 56 -6.52 -1.40 -9.79
N ASN A 57 -7.31 -0.34 -9.67
CA ASN A 57 -6.90 1.01 -10.07
C ASN A 57 -5.78 1.53 -9.16
N ILE A 58 -5.85 1.27 -7.85
CA ILE A 58 -4.79 1.60 -6.90
C ILE A 58 -3.49 0.93 -7.30
N TRP A 59 -3.51 -0.39 -7.50
CA TRP A 59 -2.32 -1.14 -7.89
C TRP A 59 -1.74 -0.67 -9.23
N GLN A 60 -2.60 -0.43 -10.24
CA GLN A 60 -2.15 0.05 -11.55
C GLN A 60 -1.51 1.44 -11.43
N TYR A 61 -2.10 2.34 -10.65
CA TYR A 61 -1.57 3.68 -10.41
C TYR A 61 -0.17 3.61 -9.77
N PHE A 62 0.00 2.86 -8.69
CA PHE A 62 1.30 2.74 -8.02
C PHE A 62 2.35 2.06 -8.90
N ARG A 63 1.97 1.02 -9.66
CA ARG A 63 2.88 0.38 -10.61
C ARG A 63 3.33 1.33 -11.71
N GLN A 64 2.47 2.22 -12.20
CA GLN A 64 2.78 3.11 -13.32
C GLN A 64 3.55 4.36 -12.88
N HIS A 65 3.26 4.89 -11.70
CA HIS A 65 3.76 6.21 -11.28
C HIS A 65 4.83 6.14 -10.18
N TRP A 66 4.86 5.06 -9.40
CA TRP A 66 5.65 4.99 -8.16
C TRP A 66 6.40 3.65 -8.01
N LEU A 67 6.70 2.96 -9.12
CA LEU A 67 7.40 1.68 -9.10
C LEU A 67 8.76 1.73 -8.40
N ASP A 68 9.50 2.83 -8.57
CA ASP A 68 10.81 3.02 -7.93
C ASP A 68 10.71 3.06 -6.39
N TRP A 69 9.54 3.42 -5.87
CA TRP A 69 9.28 3.48 -4.43
C TRP A 69 8.64 2.20 -3.89
N PHE A 70 7.94 1.46 -4.75
CA PHE A 70 7.26 0.20 -4.42
C PHE A 70 7.72 -0.93 -5.36
N PRO A 71 9.00 -1.31 -5.38
CA PRO A 71 9.57 -2.21 -6.39
C PRO A 71 8.92 -3.59 -6.39
N ASN A 72 8.49 -4.05 -5.21
CA ASN A 72 7.88 -5.37 -5.01
C ASN A 72 6.41 -5.46 -5.48
N ILE A 73 5.81 -4.36 -5.93
CA ILE A 73 4.44 -4.33 -6.47
C ILE A 73 4.26 -5.20 -7.73
N THR A 74 5.37 -5.53 -8.39
CA THR A 74 5.37 -6.37 -9.60
C THR A 74 5.47 -7.86 -9.31
N LEU A 75 5.92 -8.22 -8.09
CA LEU A 75 6.11 -9.60 -7.64
C LEU A 75 4.82 -10.20 -7.07
N THR A 76 3.77 -9.39 -6.88
CA THR A 76 2.43 -9.88 -6.58
C THR A 76 1.87 -10.58 -7.82
N ARG A 77 1.84 -11.93 -7.73
CA ARG A 77 1.60 -12.84 -8.85
C ARG A 77 0.17 -12.78 -9.40
N ASP A 78 -0.78 -12.28 -8.61
CA ASP A 78 -2.15 -11.98 -8.98
C ASP A 78 -2.63 -10.74 -8.20
N LYS A 79 -3.54 -9.95 -8.81
CA LYS A 79 -4.07 -8.67 -8.32
C LYS A 79 -4.14 -8.65 -6.79
N PRO A 80 -3.47 -7.71 -6.08
CA PRO A 80 -3.57 -7.70 -4.64
C PRO A 80 -5.03 -7.41 -4.29
N PHE A 81 -5.67 -8.40 -3.67
CA PHE A 81 -6.83 -8.17 -2.83
C PHE A 81 -6.31 -7.33 -1.66
N LEU A 82 -6.23 -6.02 -1.89
CA LEU A 82 -5.89 -5.05 -0.87
C LEU A 82 -7.02 -5.15 0.17
N LEU A 83 -6.71 -5.84 1.27
CA LEU A 83 -7.47 -5.96 2.52
C LEU A 83 -8.99 -6.14 2.33
N HIS A 84 -9.43 -7.36 2.05
CA HIS A 84 -10.77 -7.76 2.49
C HIS A 84 -10.70 -7.94 4.01
N TRP A 85 -11.28 -6.99 4.76
CA TRP A 85 -11.52 -7.11 6.19
C TRP A 85 -12.48 -8.25 6.50
#